data_AF-A0A4C1UMR6-F1
#
_entry.id   AF-A0A4C1UMR6-F1
#
_cell.length_a   1.000
_cell.length_b   1.000
_cell.length_c   1.000
_cell.angle_alpha   90.00
_cell.angle_beta   90.00
_cell.angle_gamma   90.00
#
_symmetry.space_group_name_H-M   'P 1'
#
loop_
_entity.id
_entity.type
_entity.pdbx_description
1 polymer ?
#
loop_
_entity_poly.entity_id
_entity_poly.type
_entity_poly.pdbx_seq_one_letter_code
_entity_poly.pdbx_strand_id
1 'polypeptide(L)'
;MSQVYQIFREYLAVRKFCTRWIPHNFTETQKFRGNDWCHEMIQIFAGGDANYDIVRGDESLIYCYDPKAKRQSAEWVFFFEWDWKGIIRYELLRWGNHQLETLLPTTDEPQARSREKQLELINGKGVIFHHDDASPHTSLTTQQIWR
;
A
#
# COMPACT_ATOMS: atom_id res chain seq x y z
N MET A 1 18.61 -20.79 -37.18
CA MET A 1 17.88 -19.56 -36.80
C MET A 1 16.82 -19.28 -37.85
N SER A 2 15.62 -18.81 -37.50
CA SER A 2 14.55 -18.63 -38.52
C SER A 2 14.74 -17.32 -39.30
N GLN A 3 14.36 -17.31 -40.59
CA GLN A 3 14.37 -16.11 -41.45
C GLN A 3 13.63 -14.92 -40.81
N VAL A 4 12.55 -15.20 -40.07
CA VAL A 4 11.75 -14.20 -39.35
C VAL A 4 12.57 -13.50 -38.26
N TYR A 5 13.43 -14.23 -37.53
CA TYR A 5 14.31 -13.63 -36.53
C TYR A 5 15.31 -12.65 -37.16
N GLN A 6 15.82 -12.99 -38.34
CA GLN A 6 16.77 -12.17 -39.07
C GLN A 6 16.14 -10.87 -39.60
N ILE A 7 14.92 -10.95 -40.13
CA ILE A 7 14.16 -9.76 -40.57
C ILE A 7 13.91 -8.81 -39.41
N PHE A 8 13.43 -9.32 -38.27
CA PHE A 8 13.13 -8.46 -37.11
C PHE A 8 14.39 -7.78 -36.55
N ARG A 9 15.51 -8.52 -36.43
CA ARG A 9 16.71 -8.00 -35.77
C ARG A 9 17.63 -7.20 -36.69
N GLU A 10 17.84 -7.66 -37.92
CA GLU A 10 18.86 -7.10 -38.83
C GLU A 10 18.27 -6.06 -39.78
N TYR A 11 17.06 -6.29 -40.31
CA TYR A 11 16.43 -5.38 -41.27
C TYR A 11 15.56 -4.33 -40.58
N LEU A 12 14.75 -4.74 -39.60
CA LEU A 12 13.82 -3.85 -38.90
C LEU A 12 14.39 -3.28 -37.59
N ALA A 13 15.53 -3.79 -37.11
CA ALA A 13 16.16 -3.39 -35.85
C ALA A 13 15.24 -3.42 -34.61
N VAL A 14 14.16 -4.21 -34.63
CA VAL A 14 13.21 -4.32 -33.52
C VAL A 14 13.66 -5.39 -32.53
N ARG A 15 13.43 -5.14 -31.23
CA ARG A 15 13.64 -6.11 -30.16
C ARG A 15 12.30 -6.53 -29.58
N LYS A 16 12.17 -7.83 -29.27
CA LYS A 16 11.04 -8.32 -28.49
C LYS A 16 11.12 -7.71 -27.08
N PHE A 17 10.20 -6.81 -26.76
CA PHE A 17 9.93 -6.40 -25.39
C PHE A 17 8.87 -7.33 -24.81
N CYS A 18 9.14 -7.93 -23.66
CA CYS A 18 8.09 -8.51 -22.84
C CYS A 18 7.30 -7.34 -22.24
N THR A 19 5.98 -7.34 -22.42
CA THR A 19 5.11 -6.33 -21.81
C THR A 19 5.19 -6.44 -20.29
N ARG A 20 5.33 -5.30 -19.61
CA ARG A 20 5.26 -5.23 -18.15
C ARG A 20 3.84 -5.60 -17.70
N TRP A 21 3.71 -6.34 -16.60
CA TRP A 21 2.41 -6.57 -15.98
C TRP A 21 1.82 -5.24 -15.50
N ILE A 22 0.64 -4.90 -16.02
CA ILE A 22 -0.14 -3.75 -15.59
C ILE A 22 -1.37 -4.31 -14.85
N PRO A 23 -1.54 -4.03 -13.54
CA PRO A 23 -2.60 -4.64 -12.74
C PRO A 23 -4.01 -4.40 -13.29
N HIS A 24 -4.24 -3.23 -13.89
CA HIS A 24 -5.54 -2.83 -14.39
C HIS A 24 -5.44 -1.91 -15.62
N ASN A 25 -6.33 -2.12 -16.59
CA ASN A 25 -6.47 -1.21 -17.73
C ASN A 25 -7.37 -0.05 -17.31
N PHE A 26 -6.74 1.06 -16.91
CA PHE A 26 -7.46 2.25 -16.48
C PHE A 26 -8.31 2.88 -17.60
N THR A 27 -9.50 3.34 -17.25
CA THR A 27 -10.33 4.21 -18.09
C THR A 27 -9.67 5.58 -18.26
N GLU A 28 -10.06 6.34 -19.29
CA GLU A 28 -9.57 7.71 -19.47
C GLU A 28 -9.86 8.60 -18.26
N THR A 29 -11.04 8.44 -17.65
CA THR A 29 -11.43 9.19 -16.44
C THR A 29 -10.57 8.83 -15.23
N GLN A 30 -10.21 7.55 -15.03
CA GLN A 30 -9.30 7.13 -13.97
C GLN A 30 -7.89 7.70 -14.18
N LYS A 31 -7.41 7.72 -15.43
CA LYS A 31 -6.11 8.32 -15.77
C LYS A 31 -6.10 9.83 -15.51
N PHE A 32 -7.16 10.51 -15.91
CA PHE A 32 -7.30 11.95 -15.68
C PHE A 32 -7.29 12.25 -14.17
N ARG A 33 -8.12 11.55 -13.38
CA ARG A 33 -8.14 11.70 -11.92
C ARG A 33 -6.79 11.41 -11.28
N GLY A 34 -6.10 10.35 -11.72
CA GLY A 34 -4.76 10.04 -11.24
C GLY A 34 -3.76 11.15 -11.53
N ASN A 35 -3.79 11.73 -12.74
CA ASN A 35 -2.92 12.84 -13.10
C ASN A 35 -3.23 14.11 -12.30
N ASP A 36 -4.52 14.44 -12.16
CA ASP A 36 -4.98 15.61 -11.43
C ASP A 36 -4.53 15.55 -9.96
N TRP A 37 -4.76 14.41 -9.30
CA TRP A 37 -4.28 14.15 -7.94
C TRP A 37 -2.76 14.30 -7.81
N CYS A 38 -1.99 13.76 -8.74
CA CYS A 38 -0.52 13.93 -8.73
C CYS A 38 -0.11 15.40 -8.82
N HIS A 39 -0.76 16.19 -9.68
CA HIS A 39 -0.49 17.62 -9.81
C HIS A 39 -0.81 18.38 -8.52
N GLU A 40 -1.96 18.11 -7.91
CA GLU A 40 -2.35 18.70 -6.62
C GLU A 40 -1.33 18.36 -5.52
N MET A 41 -0.92 17.09 -5.41
CA MET A 41 0.08 16.67 -4.42
C MET A 41 1.41 17.38 -4.65
N ILE A 42 1.90 17.46 -5.89
CA ILE A 42 3.14 18.18 -6.21
C ILE A 42 3.05 19.65 -5.78
N GLN A 43 1.92 20.31 -6.01
CA GLN A 43 1.74 21.71 -5.61
C GLN A 43 1.75 21.89 -4.08
N ILE A 44 1.07 21.00 -3.35
CA ILE A 44 1.05 21.02 -1.88
C ILE A 44 2.47 20.86 -1.31
N PHE A 45 3.28 19.97 -1.88
CA PHE A 45 4.62 19.68 -1.37
C PHE A 45 5.75 20.50 -2.03
N ALA A 46 5.47 21.35 -3.03
CA ALA A 46 6.47 22.16 -3.74
C ALA A 46 7.12 23.24 -2.87
N GLY A 47 6.47 23.67 -1.79
CA GLY A 47 6.91 24.76 -0.92
C GLY A 47 8.11 24.44 -0.01
N GLY A 48 8.60 23.19 0.01
CA GLY A 48 9.79 22.80 0.78
C GLY A 48 9.64 22.80 2.31
N ASP A 49 8.57 23.39 2.86
CA ASP A 49 8.29 23.46 4.30
C ASP A 49 7.62 22.20 4.87
N ALA A 50 7.79 21.09 4.16
CA ALA A 50 7.12 19.82 4.42
C ALA A 50 7.82 19.03 5.53
N ASN A 51 7.74 19.52 6.77
CA ASN A 51 7.79 18.64 7.94
C ASN A 51 6.47 17.83 8.05
N TYR A 52 5.97 17.29 6.94
CA TYR A 52 4.85 16.37 6.96
C TYR A 52 5.42 14.98 7.14
N ASP A 53 5.21 14.41 8.33
CA ASP A 53 5.45 12.98 8.52
C ASP A 53 4.31 12.23 7.83
N ILE A 54 4.56 11.80 6.59
CA ILE A 54 3.62 10.99 5.82
C ILE A 54 3.71 9.56 6.32
N VAL A 55 2.64 9.09 6.94
CA VAL A 55 2.47 7.70 7.34
C VAL A 55 1.65 7.00 6.27
N ARG A 56 2.22 5.96 5.67
CA ARG A 56 1.54 5.11 4.71
C ARG A 56 1.14 3.82 5.40
N GLY A 57 -0.02 3.28 5.07
CA GLY A 57 -0.35 1.92 5.51
C GLY A 57 -1.11 1.14 4.47
N ASP A 58 -0.92 -0.18 4.50
CA ASP A 58 -1.46 -1.12 3.52
C ASP A 58 -1.66 -2.49 4.18
N GLU A 59 -2.42 -3.35 3.50
CA GLU A 59 -2.73 -4.71 3.90
C GLU A 59 -2.16 -5.69 2.88
N SER A 60 -1.30 -6.61 3.35
CA SER A 60 -0.73 -7.66 2.52
C SER A 60 -1.14 -9.04 3.02
N LEU A 61 -1.47 -9.94 2.10
CA LEU A 61 -1.71 -11.35 2.45
C LEU A 61 -0.38 -12.09 2.56
N ILE A 62 -0.13 -12.73 3.70
CA ILE A 62 1.06 -13.54 3.93
C ILE A 62 0.70 -15.03 3.84
N TYR A 63 1.52 -15.77 3.09
CA TYR A 63 1.35 -17.20 2.89
C TYR A 63 2.42 -18.00 3.65
N CYS A 64 2.01 -19.00 4.44
CA CYS A 64 2.93 -19.94 5.10
C CYS A 64 3.55 -20.96 4.14
N TYR A 65 3.04 -21.06 2.91
CA TYR A 65 3.48 -21.94 1.84
C TYR A 65 3.15 -21.30 0.48
N ASP A 66 3.75 -21.77 -0.61
CA ASP A 66 3.43 -21.30 -1.96
C ASP A 66 2.08 -21.89 -2.42
N PRO A 67 0.99 -21.11 -2.47
CA PRO A 67 -0.33 -21.66 -2.71
C PRO A 67 -0.53 -21.99 -4.18
N LYS A 68 -0.82 -23.27 -4.48
CA LYS A 68 -1.11 -23.71 -5.85
C LYS A 68 -2.43 -23.18 -6.40
N ALA A 69 -3.34 -22.73 -5.53
CA ALA A 69 -4.64 -22.18 -5.91
C ALA A 69 -5.08 -21.03 -4.98
N LYS A 70 -5.66 -19.98 -5.57
CA LYS A 70 -6.11 -18.75 -4.88
C LYS A 70 -7.15 -18.98 -3.76
N ARG A 71 -7.83 -20.13 -3.76
CA ARG A 71 -8.89 -20.44 -2.78
C ARG A 71 -8.34 -21.11 -1.50
N GLN A 72 -7.10 -21.58 -1.54
CA GLN A 72 -6.39 -22.16 -0.39
C GLN A 72 -5.54 -21.11 0.35
N SER A 73 -5.40 -19.91 -0.21
CA SER A 73 -4.29 -19.01 0.07
C SER A 73 -4.53 -17.93 1.11
N ALA A 74 -5.71 -17.81 1.73
CA ALA A 74 -5.95 -16.74 2.69
C ALA A 74 -5.87 -17.28 4.12
N GLU A 75 -4.68 -17.17 4.74
CA GLU A 75 -4.48 -17.62 6.13
C GLU A 75 -4.10 -16.48 7.07
N TRP A 76 -3.31 -15.49 6.62
CA TRP A 76 -2.93 -14.33 7.42
C TRP A 76 -3.00 -13.02 6.62
N VAL A 77 -3.53 -11.98 7.27
CA VAL A 77 -3.51 -10.59 6.81
C VAL A 77 -2.47 -9.85 7.62
N PHE A 78 -1.54 -9.18 6.94
CA PHE A 78 -0.52 -8.35 7.53
C PHE A 78 -0.87 -6.90 7.26
N PHE A 79 -1.35 -6.21 8.30
CA PHE A 79 -1.53 -4.77 8.28
C PHE A 79 -0.23 -4.11 8.72
N PHE A 80 0.23 -3.09 8.01
CA PHE A 80 1.43 -2.38 8.40
C PHE A 80 1.36 -0.90 8.03
N GLU A 81 1.95 -0.08 8.89
CA GLU A 81 2.10 1.36 8.74
C GLU A 81 3.59 1.74 8.81
N TRP A 82 4.03 2.63 7.94
CA TRP A 82 5.42 3.06 7.86
C TRP A 82 5.56 4.50 7.36
N ASP A 83 6.66 5.13 7.73
CA ASP A 83 7.09 6.42 7.22
C ASP A 83 8.42 6.28 6.46
N TRP A 84 9.08 7.40 6.16
CA TRP A 84 10.39 7.40 5.52
C TRP A 84 11.52 6.87 6.43
N LYS A 85 11.33 6.80 7.76
CA LYS A 85 12.29 6.27 8.74
C LYS A 85 12.15 4.77 8.92
N GLY A 86 10.96 4.21 8.69
CA GLY A 86 10.73 2.76 8.66
C GLY A 86 9.35 2.36 9.16
N ILE A 87 9.20 1.10 9.54
CA ILE A 87 7.93 0.55 10.03
C ILE A 87 7.60 1.18 11.40
N ILE A 88 6.40 1.76 11.48
CA ILE A 88 5.84 2.36 12.68
C ILE A 88 5.02 1.32 13.43
N ARG A 89 4.09 0.65 12.72
CA ARG A 89 3.22 -0.38 13.27
C ARG A 89 3.07 -1.53 12.30
N TYR A 90 2.83 -2.71 12.85
CA TYR A 90 2.34 -3.83 12.07
C TYR A 90 1.50 -4.75 12.95
N GLU A 91 0.55 -5.43 12.33
CA GLU A 91 -0.31 -6.40 12.96
C GLU A 91 -0.50 -7.59 12.01
N LEU A 92 -0.41 -8.80 12.56
CA LEU A 92 -0.61 -10.04 11.82
C LEU A 92 -1.88 -10.72 12.31
N LEU A 93 -2.92 -10.68 11.48
CA LEU A 93 -4.26 -11.17 11.78
C LEU A 93 -4.52 -12.50 11.07
N ARG A 94 -5.17 -13.44 11.76
CA ARG A 94 -5.59 -14.70 11.13
C ARG A 94 -6.86 -14.49 10.31
N TRP A 95 -6.84 -14.99 9.08
CA TRP A 95 -7.99 -14.96 8.17
C TRP A 95 -9.21 -15.67 8.80
N GLY A 96 -10.34 -14.98 8.92
CA GLY A 96 -11.58 -15.49 9.53
C GLY A 96 -12.01 -14.82 10.84
N ASN A 97 -11.15 -14.03 11.47
CA ASN A 97 -11.48 -13.26 12.69
C ASN A 97 -12.00 -11.84 12.37
N HIS A 98 -13.02 -11.72 11.50
CA HIS A 98 -13.60 -10.43 11.09
C HIS A 98 -14.49 -9.75 12.14
N GLN A 99 -14.21 -9.91 13.43
CA GLN A 99 -14.72 -9.00 14.45
C GLN A 99 -13.56 -8.13 14.93
N LEU A 100 -13.72 -6.83 14.66
CA LEU A 100 -12.84 -5.69 14.94
C LEU A 100 -12.54 -5.46 16.44
N GLU A 101 -12.59 -6.48 17.30
CA GLU A 101 -12.23 -6.33 18.71
C GLU A 101 -11.35 -7.49 19.15
N THR A 102 -10.05 -7.26 19.15
CA THR A 102 -9.20 -7.85 20.19
C THR A 102 -8.03 -6.93 20.48
N LEU A 103 -8.35 -5.83 21.17
CA LEU A 103 -7.46 -5.25 22.16
C LEU A 103 -7.13 -6.34 23.20
N LEU A 104 -6.11 -7.15 22.97
CA LEU A 104 -5.43 -7.83 24.04
C LEU A 104 -3.98 -7.34 24.11
N PRO A 105 -3.50 -6.96 25.31
CA PRO A 105 -2.14 -6.49 25.50
C PRO A 105 -1.23 -7.71 25.48
N THR A 106 -0.73 -8.09 24.31
CA THR A 106 0.43 -8.98 24.26
C THR A 106 1.64 -8.12 24.60
N THR A 107 2.18 -8.39 25.78
CA THR A 107 3.34 -7.76 26.41
C THR A 107 4.63 -8.10 25.66
N ASP A 108 4.73 -7.66 24.41
CA ASP A 108 5.95 -7.73 23.61
C ASP A 108 6.48 -6.30 23.42
N GLU A 109 7.74 -6.04 23.76
CA GLU A 109 8.38 -4.71 23.62
C GLU A 109 8.23 -4.04 22.23
N PRO A 110 8.22 -4.78 21.09
CA PRO A 110 7.93 -4.21 19.78
C PRO A 110 6.54 -3.55 19.68
N GLN A 111 5.52 -4.09 20.36
CA GLN A 111 4.18 -3.52 20.42
C GLN A 111 4.13 -2.26 21.30
N ALA A 112 4.90 -2.23 22.39
CA ALA A 112 5.00 -1.04 23.24
C ALA A 112 5.65 0.14 22.49
N ARG A 113 6.76 -0.10 21.79
CA ARG A 113 7.43 0.92 20.95
C ARG A 113 6.55 1.40 19.79
N SER A 114 5.76 0.50 19.21
CA SER A 114 4.76 0.81 18.18
C SER A 114 3.67 1.76 18.72
N ARG A 115 3.17 1.52 19.94
CA ARG A 115 2.18 2.37 20.62
C ARG A 115 2.75 3.74 21.03
N GLU A 116 3.99 3.80 21.50
CA GLU A 116 4.65 5.08 21.80
C GLU A 116 4.78 5.95 20.55
N LYS A 117 5.30 5.38 19.45
CA LYS A 117 5.36 6.08 18.15
C LYS A 117 3.97 6.47 17.64
N GLN A 118 2.94 5.66 17.90
CA GLN A 118 1.56 6.00 17.57
C GLN A 118 1.06 7.22 18.33
N LEU A 119 1.27 7.26 19.64
CA LEU A 119 0.90 8.38 20.48
C LEU A 119 1.67 9.65 20.08
N GLU A 120 2.94 9.53 19.69
CA GLU A 120 3.72 10.65 19.14
C GLU A 120 3.12 11.17 17.82
N LEU A 121 2.71 10.27 16.92
CA LEU A 121 2.10 10.64 15.62
C LEU A 121 0.70 11.24 15.77
N ILE A 122 -0.16 10.65 16.60
CA ILE A 122 -1.52 11.17 16.86
C ILE A 122 -1.47 12.56 17.50
N ASN A 123 -0.49 12.79 18.37
CA ASN A 123 -0.33 14.08 19.06
C ASN A 123 0.56 15.06 18.28
N GLY A 124 1.17 14.64 17.17
CA GLY A 124 2.04 15.44 16.33
C GLY A 124 1.24 16.29 15.35
N LYS A 125 1.45 17.61 15.35
CA LYS A 125 0.89 18.49 14.31
C LYS A 125 1.59 18.18 12.98
N GLY A 126 0.82 17.92 11.92
CA GLY A 126 1.35 17.78 10.55
C GLY A 126 1.53 16.34 10.04
N VAL A 127 0.99 15.34 10.73
CA VAL A 127 0.99 13.94 10.23
C VAL A 127 -0.09 13.76 9.17
N ILE A 128 0.28 13.16 8.03
CA ILE A 128 -0.65 12.85 6.92
C ILE A 128 -0.71 11.33 6.74
N PHE A 129 -1.90 10.75 6.87
CA PHE A 129 -2.12 9.33 6.59
C PHE A 129 -2.46 9.12 5.10
N HIS A 130 -1.75 8.19 4.46
CA HIS A 130 -1.97 7.82 3.07
C HIS A 130 -2.29 6.32 2.98
N HIS A 131 -3.56 6.00 2.71
CA HIS A 131 -4.09 4.65 2.53
C HIS A 131 -4.80 4.54 1.18
N ASP A 132 -5.15 3.32 0.77
CA ASP A 132 -5.98 3.09 -0.41
C ASP A 132 -7.48 3.27 -0.11
N ASP A 133 -8.30 3.22 -1.16
CA ASP A 133 -9.74 3.41 -1.05
C ASP A 133 -10.51 2.10 -0.75
N ALA A 134 -9.85 1.07 -0.19
CA ALA A 134 -10.55 -0.19 0.09
C ALA A 134 -11.75 0.06 1.01
N SER A 135 -12.85 -0.68 0.79
CA SER A 135 -14.12 -0.47 1.50
C SER A 135 -14.02 -0.37 3.04
N PRO A 136 -13.16 -1.14 3.76
CA PRO A 136 -13.00 -0.93 5.20
C PRO A 136 -12.38 0.43 5.56
N HIS A 137 -11.52 1.00 4.72
CA HIS A 137 -10.86 2.29 4.97
C HIS A 137 -11.75 3.49 4.65
N THR A 138 -12.73 3.31 3.75
CA THR A 138 -13.69 4.37 3.37
C THR A 138 -15.01 4.32 4.13
N SER A 139 -15.17 3.37 5.06
CA SER A 139 -16.40 3.24 5.87
C SER A 139 -16.60 4.44 6.80
N LEU A 140 -17.87 4.77 7.10
CA LEU A 140 -18.23 5.89 7.99
C LEU A 140 -17.62 5.74 9.40
N THR A 141 -17.55 4.50 9.90
CA THR A 141 -16.95 4.16 11.19
C THR A 141 -15.46 4.47 11.20
N THR A 142 -14.75 4.11 10.12
CA THR A 142 -13.33 4.41 9.97
C THR A 142 -13.09 5.91 9.83
N GLN A 143 -13.90 6.61 9.03
CA GLN A 143 -13.80 8.07 8.86
C GLN A 143 -14.00 8.87 10.16
N GLN A 144 -14.78 8.35 11.12
CA GLN A 144 -14.98 8.99 12.43
C GLN A 144 -13.79 8.85 13.37
N ILE A 145 -12.92 7.85 13.15
CA ILE A 145 -11.70 7.62 13.95
C ILE A 145 -10.57 8.57 13.52
N TRP A 146 -10.57 8.98 12.24
CA TRP A 146 -9.53 9.84 11.65
C TRP A 146 -9.87 11.34 11.66
N ARG A 147 -10.99 11.75 12.28
CA ARG A 147 -11.37 13.16 12.50
C ARG A 147 -10.99 13.62 13.89
#